data_AF-A0A3E0DUI9-F1
#
_entry.id   AF-A0A3E0DUI9-F1
#
_cell.length_a   1.000
_cell.length_b   1.000
_cell.length_c   1.000
_cell.angle_alpha   90.00
_cell.angle_beta   90.00
_cell.angle_gamma   90.00
#
_symmetry.space_group_name_H-M   'P 1'
#
loop_
_entity.id
_entity.type
_entity.pdbx_description
1 polymer ?
#
loop_
_entity_poly.entity_id
_entity_poly.type
_entity_poly.pdbx_seq_one_letter_code
_entity_poly.pdbx_strand_id
1 'polypeptide(L)'
;MVDKPAGKHGFVVMKGDQLIFEDGTPVKFWGTNLAGHLPFMKPEESTRWADFLLRFGFNGVRFHKFTWDATDRIHSTIITSENWKNHDFLCNELRNKGIYYGWSHIYGHRGLPGDSARIVEFVLF
;
A
#
# COMPACT_ATOMS: atom_id res chain seq x y z
N MET A 1 10.73 17.95 8.80
CA MET A 1 10.46 18.05 7.35
C MET A 1 10.67 16.66 6.76
N VAL A 2 9.93 16.29 5.71
CA VAL A 2 10.07 15.00 5.01
C VAL A 2 10.84 15.24 3.71
N ASP A 3 11.92 14.51 3.49
CA ASP A 3 12.70 14.60 2.25
C ASP A 3 11.94 13.98 1.07
N LYS A 4 11.80 14.76 0.00
CA LYS A 4 11.05 14.39 -1.19
C LYS A 4 12.00 14.13 -2.37
N PRO A 5 11.66 13.19 -3.27
CA PRO A 5 10.60 12.19 -3.14
C PRO A 5 10.99 11.04 -2.20
N ALA A 6 10.01 10.24 -1.79
CA ALA A 6 10.27 8.98 -1.10
C ALA A 6 11.14 8.07 -2.00
N GLY A 7 12.14 7.44 -1.41
CA GLY A 7 13.17 6.66 -2.11
C GLY A 7 14.41 7.46 -2.50
N LYS A 8 14.48 8.78 -2.23
CA LYS A 8 15.69 9.59 -2.45
C LYS A 8 16.93 9.05 -1.72
N HIS A 9 16.73 8.45 -0.55
CA HIS A 9 17.81 7.91 0.30
C HIS A 9 18.11 6.42 0.04
N GLY A 10 17.49 5.82 -0.97
CA GLY A 10 17.58 4.38 -1.24
C GLY A 10 16.61 3.54 -0.40
N PHE A 11 16.88 2.23 -0.29
CA PHE A 11 16.07 1.32 0.50
C PHE A 11 16.22 1.56 2.01
N VAL A 12 15.20 1.17 2.76
CA VAL A 12 15.26 1.12 4.23
C VAL A 12 15.81 -0.24 4.63
N VAL A 13 16.83 -0.25 5.48
CA VAL A 13 17.41 -1.44 6.08
C VAL A 13 17.35 -1.36 7.60
N MET A 14 17.38 -2.53 8.25
CA MET A 14 17.47 -2.63 9.70
C MET A 14 18.94 -2.74 10.12
N LYS A 15 19.38 -1.89 11.05
CA LYS A 15 20.70 -1.98 11.67
C LYS A 15 20.53 -2.00 13.19
N GLY A 16 20.62 -3.20 13.76
CA GLY A 16 20.27 -3.40 15.17
C GLY A 16 18.79 -3.13 15.41
N ASP A 17 18.48 -2.19 16.29
CA ASP A 17 17.11 -1.75 16.62
C ASP A 17 16.65 -0.50 15.84
N GLN A 18 17.49 0.00 14.93
CA GLN A 18 17.21 1.19 14.14
C GLN A 18 16.86 0.86 12.69
N LEU A 19 15.99 1.68 12.11
CA LEU A 19 15.79 1.76 10.67
C LEU A 19 16.69 2.86 10.12
N ILE A 20 17.45 2.53 9.08
CA ILE A 20 18.33 3.45 8.38
C ILE A 20 18.10 3.31 6.87
N PHE A 21 18.30 4.39 6.13
CA PHE A 21 18.40 4.32 4.68
C PHE A 21 19.77 3.80 4.24
N GLU A 22 19.88 3.33 3.00
CA GLU A 22 21.13 2.82 2.41
C GLU A 22 22.26 3.87 2.42
N ASP A 23 21.93 5.15 2.29
CA ASP A 23 22.90 6.25 2.39
C ASP A 23 23.38 6.56 3.83
N GLY A 24 22.90 5.79 4.81
CA GLY A 24 23.25 5.93 6.23
C GLY A 24 22.35 6.88 7.01
N THR A 25 21.39 7.56 6.37
CA THR A 25 20.47 8.48 7.05
C THR A 25 19.52 7.70 7.97
N PRO A 26 19.45 8.01 9.28
CA PRO A 26 18.52 7.33 10.18
C PRO A 26 17.08 7.78 9.91
N VAL A 27 16.11 6.87 10.08
CA VAL A 27 14.68 7.16 9.87
C VAL A 27 13.81 6.64 11.00
N LYS A 28 12.79 7.42 11.36
CA LYS A 28 11.68 6.98 12.21
C LYS A 28 10.38 7.17 11.43
N PHE A 29 9.58 6.11 11.31
CA PHE A 29 8.29 6.20 10.64
C PHE A 29 7.19 6.62 11.62
N TRP A 30 6.54 7.74 11.29
CA TRP A 30 5.25 8.14 11.84
C TRP A 30 4.21 7.91 10.76
N GLY A 31 3.48 6.81 10.88
CA GLY A 31 2.62 6.31 9.81
C GLY A 31 1.17 6.09 10.20
N THR A 32 0.32 5.96 9.17
CA THR A 32 -1.10 5.63 9.32
C THR A 32 -1.50 4.44 8.43
N ASN A 33 -2.75 3.97 8.53
CA ASN A 33 -3.29 2.91 7.70
C ASN A 33 -4.35 3.46 6.73
N LEU A 34 -4.29 3.01 5.48
CA LEU A 34 -5.41 3.05 4.53
C LEU A 34 -5.84 1.62 4.26
N ALA A 35 -7.11 1.29 4.48
CA ALA A 35 -7.57 -0.10 4.49
C ALA A 35 -8.74 -0.36 3.52
N GLY A 36 -8.87 -1.61 3.08
CA GLY A 36 -9.94 -2.03 2.17
C GLY A 36 -9.85 -1.30 0.84
N HIS A 37 -10.93 -0.63 0.43
CA HIS A 37 -11.01 0.10 -0.83
C HIS A 37 -10.27 1.45 -0.85
N LEU A 38 -9.84 1.99 0.29
CA LEU A 38 -9.24 3.33 0.36
C LEU A 38 -7.99 3.52 -0.51
N PRO A 39 -7.10 2.52 -0.69
CA PRO A 39 -5.98 2.63 -1.64
C PRO A 39 -6.40 2.79 -3.11
N PHE A 40 -7.69 2.62 -3.45
CA PHE A 40 -8.25 2.74 -4.79
C PHE A 40 -9.10 4.01 -4.99
N MET A 41 -9.00 4.96 -4.07
CA MET A 41 -9.69 6.25 -4.16
C MET A 41 -9.35 7.01 -5.44
N LYS A 42 -10.27 7.88 -5.87
CA LYS A 42 -10.09 8.65 -7.11
C LYS A 42 -8.87 9.59 -7.02
N PRO A 43 -8.28 9.99 -8.15
CA PRO A 43 -7.12 10.87 -8.17
C PRO A 43 -7.27 12.15 -7.32
N GLU A 44 -8.43 12.80 -7.36
CA GLU A 44 -8.68 14.04 -6.62
C GLU A 44 -8.66 13.81 -5.10
N GLU A 45 -9.20 12.68 -4.65
CA GLU A 45 -9.14 12.29 -3.24
C GLU A 45 -7.74 11.87 -2.81
N SER A 46 -7.01 11.16 -3.68
CA SER A 46 -5.62 10.76 -3.45
C SER A 46 -4.73 11.97 -3.18
N THR A 47 -4.83 13.01 -4.00
CA THR A 47 -4.06 14.25 -3.80
C THR A 47 -4.42 14.93 -2.48
N ARG A 48 -5.72 15.06 -2.16
CA ARG A 48 -6.19 15.65 -0.90
C ARG A 48 -5.69 14.89 0.32
N TRP A 49 -5.77 13.56 0.28
CA TRP A 49 -5.28 12.71 1.36
C TRP A 49 -3.77 12.81 1.54
N ALA A 50 -3.01 12.76 0.44
CA ALA A 50 -1.56 12.85 0.51
C ALA A 50 -1.10 14.23 1.05
N ASP A 51 -1.82 15.32 0.70
CA ASP A 51 -1.60 16.66 1.29
C ASP A 51 -1.94 16.70 2.78
N PHE A 52 -3.07 16.10 3.17
CA PHE A 52 -3.45 15.99 4.58
C PHE A 52 -2.37 15.26 5.38
N LEU A 53 -1.92 14.09 4.92
CA LEU A 53 -0.89 13.31 5.60
C LEU A 53 0.41 14.09 5.78
N LEU A 54 0.85 14.78 4.72
CA LEU A 54 2.05 15.62 4.78
C LEU A 54 1.91 16.76 5.80
N ARG A 55 0.75 17.44 5.84
CA ARG A 55 0.49 18.55 6.77
C ARG A 55 0.57 18.11 8.24
N PHE A 56 0.17 16.88 8.54
CA PHE A 56 0.24 16.30 9.89
C PHE A 56 1.56 15.56 10.17
N GLY A 57 2.54 15.63 9.26
CA GLY A 57 3.88 15.10 9.47
C GLY A 57 4.00 13.58 9.31
N PHE A 58 3.01 12.92 8.70
CA PHE A 58 3.13 11.50 8.36
C PHE A 58 4.18 11.30 7.28
N ASN A 59 5.01 10.26 7.45
CA ASN A 59 6.02 9.85 6.47
C ASN A 59 5.89 8.37 6.07
N GLY A 60 4.85 7.69 6.56
CA GLY A 60 4.55 6.29 6.24
C GLY A 60 3.05 6.03 6.07
N VAL A 61 2.68 5.17 5.12
CA VAL A 61 1.32 4.64 4.97
C VAL A 61 1.38 3.12 4.86
N ARG A 62 0.51 2.43 5.60
CA ARG A 62 0.30 1.00 5.43
C ARG A 62 -0.99 0.76 4.67
N PHE A 63 -0.91 0.13 3.51
CA PHE A 63 -2.08 -0.36 2.79
C PHE A 63 -2.48 -1.71 3.37
N HIS A 64 -3.65 -1.77 3.99
CA HIS A 64 -4.09 -2.94 4.73
C HIS A 64 -5.30 -3.62 4.08
N LYS A 65 -5.26 -4.96 3.98
CA LYS A 65 -6.36 -5.83 3.53
C LYS A 65 -7.05 -5.37 2.24
N PHE A 66 -6.30 -4.75 1.35
CA PHE A 66 -6.85 -4.06 0.18
C PHE A 66 -7.12 -5.00 -0.99
N THR A 67 -6.54 -6.21 -1.01
CA THR A 67 -6.70 -7.15 -2.13
C THR A 67 -8.14 -7.62 -2.35
N TRP A 68 -9.00 -7.56 -1.33
CA TRP A 68 -10.42 -7.87 -1.47
C TRP A 68 -11.18 -6.89 -2.36
N ASP A 69 -10.68 -5.66 -2.48
CA ASP A 69 -11.23 -4.62 -3.35
C ASP A 69 -10.38 -4.42 -4.62
N ALA A 70 -9.33 -5.22 -4.81
CA ALA A 70 -8.37 -5.08 -5.92
C ALA A 70 -8.78 -5.80 -7.21
N THR A 71 -9.88 -6.56 -7.17
CA THR A 71 -10.26 -7.53 -8.19
C THR A 71 -11.62 -7.23 -8.82
N ASP A 72 -12.01 -8.03 -9.81
CA ASP A 72 -13.28 -7.92 -10.56
C ASP A 72 -14.52 -8.28 -9.73
N ARG A 73 -14.35 -8.64 -8.46
CA ARG A 73 -15.40 -9.11 -7.53
C ARG A 73 -16.11 -10.40 -7.99
N ILE A 74 -15.57 -11.09 -8.99
CA ILE A 74 -16.01 -12.39 -9.48
C ILE A 74 -14.97 -13.45 -9.12
N HIS A 75 -13.69 -13.11 -9.28
CA HIS A 75 -12.51 -13.92 -8.98
C HIS A 75 -11.62 -13.18 -7.97
N SER A 76 -11.12 -13.89 -6.97
CA SER A 76 -10.26 -13.30 -5.94
C SER A 76 -8.83 -13.01 -6.41
N THR A 77 -8.51 -13.36 -7.67
CA THR A 77 -7.17 -13.20 -8.26
C THR A 77 -7.14 -12.36 -9.53
N ILE A 78 -8.29 -11.94 -10.07
CA ILE A 78 -8.34 -11.18 -11.34
C ILE A 78 -8.46 -9.70 -11.06
N ILE A 79 -7.37 -8.97 -11.30
CA ILE A 79 -7.28 -7.54 -11.05
C ILE A 79 -8.06 -6.71 -12.08
N THR A 80 -8.61 -5.56 -11.65
CA THR A 80 -9.27 -4.60 -12.55
C THR A 80 -8.35 -3.45 -12.94
N SER A 81 -8.39 -3.04 -14.20
CA SER A 81 -7.48 -1.97 -14.67
C SER A 81 -7.74 -0.61 -14.01
N GLU A 82 -8.98 -0.31 -13.63
CA GLU A 82 -9.35 0.99 -13.03
C GLU A 82 -8.82 1.14 -11.60
N ASN A 83 -9.04 0.15 -10.72
CA ASN A 83 -8.59 0.24 -9.33
C ASN A 83 -7.06 0.34 -9.26
N TRP A 84 -6.35 -0.45 -10.05
CA TRP A 84 -4.89 -0.39 -10.06
C TRP A 84 -4.33 0.92 -10.61
N LYS A 85 -4.99 1.56 -11.59
CA LYS A 85 -4.64 2.92 -12.01
C LYS A 85 -4.79 3.93 -10.87
N ASN A 86 -5.85 3.85 -10.08
CA ASN A 86 -6.05 4.72 -8.92
C ASN A 86 -5.00 4.45 -7.82
N HIS A 87 -4.69 3.18 -7.57
CA HIS A 87 -3.64 2.79 -6.63
C HIS A 87 -2.27 3.32 -7.01
N ASP A 88 -1.91 3.20 -8.28
CA ASP A 88 -0.65 3.72 -8.82
C ASP A 88 -0.58 5.26 -8.70
N PHE A 89 -1.70 5.93 -8.97
CA PHE A 89 -1.80 7.38 -8.78
C PHE A 89 -1.57 7.78 -7.31
N LEU A 90 -2.22 7.11 -6.36
CA LEU A 90 -2.00 7.34 -4.93
C LEU A 90 -0.54 7.08 -4.53
N CYS A 91 0.06 5.98 -5.00
CA CYS A 91 1.47 5.66 -4.73
C CYS A 91 2.41 6.75 -5.26
N ASN A 92 2.14 7.29 -6.45
CA ASN A 92 2.89 8.39 -7.03
C ASN A 92 2.75 9.68 -6.21
N GLU A 93 1.53 10.02 -5.77
CA GLU A 93 1.27 11.19 -4.94
C GLU A 93 1.98 11.13 -3.58
N LEU A 94 1.93 9.97 -2.91
CA LEU A 94 2.64 9.73 -1.65
C LEU A 94 4.15 9.84 -1.86
N ARG A 95 4.68 9.21 -2.92
CA ARG A 95 6.10 9.27 -3.26
C ARG A 95 6.58 10.70 -3.49
N ASN A 96 5.86 11.48 -4.30
CA ASN A 96 6.21 12.87 -4.60
C ASN A 96 6.18 13.76 -3.35
N LYS A 97 5.40 13.39 -2.34
CA LYS A 97 5.33 14.08 -1.05
C LYS A 97 6.31 13.54 0.00
N GLY A 98 7.15 12.55 -0.33
CA GLY A 98 8.14 11.99 0.60
C GLY A 98 7.57 10.93 1.54
N ILE A 99 6.33 10.48 1.31
CA ILE A 99 5.65 9.52 2.17
C ILE A 99 5.91 8.11 1.64
N TYR A 100 6.54 7.28 2.46
CA TYR A 100 6.79 5.87 2.15
C TYR A 100 5.52 5.05 2.36
N TYR A 101 5.43 3.88 1.73
CA TYR A 101 4.31 2.98 1.93
C TYR A 101 4.73 1.51 1.99
N GLY A 102 3.98 0.74 2.76
CA GLY A 102 4.16 -0.70 2.94
C GLY A 102 2.86 -1.44 2.68
N TRP A 103 2.98 -2.66 2.16
CA TRP A 103 1.82 -3.48 1.79
C TRP A 103 1.56 -4.55 2.85
N SER A 104 0.35 -4.54 3.37
CA SER A 104 -0.24 -5.63 4.15
C SER A 104 -1.49 -6.09 3.42
N HIS A 105 -1.25 -6.64 2.23
CA HIS A 105 -2.24 -6.74 1.15
C HIS A 105 -3.36 -7.75 1.43
N ILE A 106 -3.10 -8.81 2.18
CA ILE A 106 -4.06 -9.86 2.53
C ILE A 106 -4.27 -9.92 4.05
N TYR A 107 -5.52 -10.11 4.47
CA TYR A 107 -5.88 -10.46 5.85
C TYR A 107 -6.81 -11.69 5.81
N GLY A 108 -6.24 -12.85 5.49
CA GLY A 108 -7.02 -14.00 5.03
C GLY A 108 -7.45 -13.84 3.56
N HIS A 109 -7.23 -14.88 2.78
CA HIS A 109 -7.68 -14.90 1.39
C HIS A 109 -9.15 -15.30 1.34
N ARG A 110 -9.95 -14.55 0.58
CA ARG A 110 -11.39 -14.79 0.43
C ARG A 110 -11.64 -15.26 -0.99
N GLY A 111 -11.83 -16.56 -1.16
CA GLY A 111 -12.31 -17.10 -2.43
C GLY A 111 -13.68 -16.52 -2.79
N LEU A 112 -13.87 -16.24 -4.07
CA LEU A 112 -15.13 -15.79 -4.66
C LEU A 112 -15.71 -16.94 -5.51
N PRO A 113 -17.02 -16.89 -5.87
CA PRO A 113 -17.66 -17.97 -6.62
C PRO A 113 -16.94 -18.36 -7.92
N GLY A 114 -16.32 -17.38 -8.61
CA GLY A 114 -15.55 -17.62 -9.83
C GLY A 114 -14.24 -18.39 -9.62
N ASP A 115 -13.76 -18.54 -8.38
CA ASP A 115 -12.53 -19.27 -8.07
C ASP A 115 -12.73 -20.78 -7.91
N SER A 116 -13.97 -21.25 -7.88
CA SER A 116 -14.34 -22.65 -7.58
C SER A 116 -13.56 -23.69 -8.42
N ALA A 117 -13.33 -23.42 -9.70
CA ALA A 117 -12.56 -24.31 -10.58
C ALA A 117 -11.02 -24.25 -10.39
N ARG A 118 -10.52 -23.31 -9.58
CA ARG A 118 -9.10 -23.00 -9.38
C ARG A 118 -8.62 -23.27 -7.96
N ILE A 119 -9.52 -23.61 -7.05
CA ILE A 119 -9.18 -24.00 -5.68
C ILE A 119 -8.95 -25.51 -5.68
N VAL A 120 -7.69 -25.91 -5.46
CA VAL A 120 -7.37 -27.31 -5.17
C VAL A 120 -7.77 -27.55 -3.71
N GLU A 121 -8.76 -28.42 -3.48
CA GLU A 121 -9.06 -28.86 -2.11
C GLU A 121 -7.82 -29.51 -1.51
N PHE A 122 -7.28 -28.91 -0.44
CA PHE A 122 -6.44 -29.65 0.50
C PHE A 122 -7.37 -30.51 1.35
N VAL A 123 -7.73 -31.68 0.82
CA VAL A 123 -8.28 -32.76 1.65
C VAL A 123 -7.13 -33.24 2.53
N LEU A 124 -7.08 -32.76 3.77
CA LEU A 124 -6.29 -33.38 4.82
C LEU A 124 -6.94 -34.73 5.12
N PHE A 125 -6.28 -35.81 4.70
CA PHE A 125 -6.49 -37.15 5.27
C PHE A 125 -5.79 -37.25 6.63
#